data_AF-Q0F281-F1
#
_entry.id   AF-Q0F281-F1
#
_cell.length_a   1.000
_cell.length_b   1.000
_cell.length_c   1.000
_cell.angle_alpha   90.00
_cell.angle_beta   90.00
_cell.angle_gamma   90.00
#
_symmetry.space_group_name_H-M   'P 1'
#
loop_
_entity.id
_entity.type
_entity.pdbx_description
1 polymer ?
#
loop_
_entity_poly.entity_id
_entity_poly.type
_entity_poly.pdbx_seq_one_letter_code
_entity_poly.pdbx_strand_id
1 'polypeptide(L)' 'MEIMNENKAKFTVGELKSYLADLPDETQLVFEHGLTFYRITTRGENLEQLEFKERFLVLDNEPLLIHADDK' A
#
# COMPACT_ATOMS: atom_id res chain seq x y z
N MET A 1 -1.53 -8.48 -20.35
CA MET A 1 -0.44 -8.01 -19.47
C MET A 1 -0.43 -6.49 -19.63
N GLU A 2 -1.19 -5.78 -18.79
CA GLU A 2 -1.19 -4.31 -18.82
C GLU A 2 0.17 -3.82 -18.34
N ILE A 3 0.84 -3.04 -19.18
CA ILE A 3 2.05 -2.33 -18.80
C ILE A 3 1.58 -1.21 -17.86
N MET A 4 1.63 -1.45 -16.55
CA MET A 4 1.38 -0.42 -15.54
C MET A 4 2.35 0.73 -15.81
N ASN A 5 1.81 1.84 -16.30
CA ASN A 5 2.56 3.05 -16.58
C ASN A 5 3.13 3.56 -15.24
N GLU A 6 4.43 3.39 -14.99
CA GLU A 6 5.10 3.65 -13.69
C GLU A 6 4.85 5.05 -13.13
N ASN A 7 4.46 6.00 -13.98
CA ASN A 7 4.12 7.37 -13.61
C ASN A 7 2.77 7.52 -12.88
N LYS A 8 1.88 6.51 -12.88
CA LYS A 8 0.60 6.57 -12.15
C LYS A 8 0.71 6.19 -10.67
N ALA A 9 1.83 5.61 -10.25
CA ALA A 9 2.00 5.06 -8.90
C ALA A 9 2.59 6.06 -7.89
N LYS A 10 2.79 7.33 -8.27
CA LYS A 10 3.42 8.35 -7.43
C LYS A 10 2.46 9.50 -7.15
N PHE A 11 2.40 9.92 -5.89
CA PHE A 11 1.75 11.14 -5.44
C PHE A 11 2.67 11.83 -4.42
N THR A 12 2.50 13.13 -4.26
CA THR A 12 3.21 13.95 -3.30
C THR A 12 2.59 13.84 -1.91
N VAL A 13 3.37 14.11 -0.87
CA VAL A 13 2.85 14.22 0.51
C VAL A 13 1.76 15.28 0.62
N GLY A 14 1.84 16.36 -0.18
CA GLY A 14 0.80 17.41 -0.21
C GLY A 14 -0.54 16.91 -0.73
N GLU A 15 -0.54 16.07 -1.77
CA GLU A 15 -1.76 15.44 -2.29
C GLU A 15 -2.37 14.50 -1.25
N LEU A 16 -1.56 13.66 -0.58
CA LEU A 16 -2.05 12.79 0.50
C LEU A 16 -2.69 13.60 1.64
N LYS A 17 -2.03 14.67 2.09
CA LYS A 17 -2.59 15.56 3.11
C LYS A 17 -3.91 16.17 2.67
N SER A 18 -4.03 16.53 1.39
CA SER A 18 -5.27 17.10 0.84
C SER A 18 -6.40 16.08 0.84
N TYR A 19 -6.12 14.81 0.50
CA TYR A 19 -7.12 13.73 0.56
C TYR A 19 -7.60 13.41 1.97
N LEU A 20 -6.73 13.59 2.97
CA LEU A 20 -7.05 13.30 4.37
C LEU A 20 -7.55 14.52 5.15
N ALA A 21 -7.55 15.72 4.56
CA ALA A 21 -7.75 16.99 5.26
C ALA A 21 -9.09 17.10 5.99
N ASP A 22 -10.14 16.47 5.46
CA ASP A 22 -11.51 16.54 6.00
C ASP A 22 -11.85 15.34 6.90
N LEU A 23 -10.94 14.38 7.09
CA LEU A 23 -11.16 13.22 7.94
C LEU A 23 -10.78 13.55 9.40
N PRO A 24 -11.60 13.18 10.39
CA PRO A 24 -11.22 13.27 11.80
C PRO A 24 -9.95 12.46 12.12
N ASP A 25 -9.13 12.92 13.06
CA ASP A 25 -7.86 12.29 13.44
C ASP A 25 -8.04 10.84 13.94
N GLU A 26 -9.19 10.52 14.52
CA GLU A 26 -9.56 9.19 15.00
C GLU A 26 -10.06 8.24 13.90
N THR A 27 -10.14 8.70 12.65
CA THR A 27 -10.60 7.89 11.52
C THR A 27 -9.66 6.73 11.27
N GLN A 28 -10.19 5.51 11.30
CA GLN A 28 -9.43 4.32 10.94
C GLN A 28 -9.39 4.14 9.41
N LEU A 29 -8.19 4.07 8.86
CA LEU A 29 -7.96 3.73 7.45
C LEU A 29 -7.75 2.22 7.30
N VAL A 30 -8.45 1.62 6.34
CA VAL A 30 -8.29 0.21 5.96
C VAL A 30 -7.91 0.17 4.49
N PHE A 31 -6.93 -0.65 4.14
CA PHE A 31 -6.55 -0.91 2.76
C PHE A 31 -7.28 -2.16 2.27
N GLU A 32 -7.82 -2.09 1.05
CA GLU A 32 -8.51 -3.22 0.43
C GLU A 32 -7.53 -4.37 0.14
N HIS A 33 -8.08 -5.54 -0.14
CA HIS A 33 -7.33 -6.75 -0.51
C HIS A 33 -6.36 -7.29 0.57
N GLY A 34 -6.61 -6.97 1.85
CA GLY A 34 -5.84 -7.53 2.97
C GLY A 34 -4.44 -6.93 3.11
N LEU A 35 -4.15 -5.85 2.39
CA LEU A 35 -2.93 -5.08 2.59
C LEU A 35 -2.92 -4.47 3.99
N THR A 36 -1.77 -4.57 4.65
CA THR A 36 -1.54 -3.91 5.93
C THR A 36 -0.40 -2.92 5.77
N PHE A 37 -0.58 -1.70 6.30
CA PHE A 37 0.52 -0.76 6.38
C PHE A 37 1.68 -1.40 7.15
N TYR A 38 2.88 -1.38 6.55
CA TYR A 38 4.06 -1.93 7.17
C TYR A 38 4.96 -0.85 7.74
N ARG A 39 5.47 0.04 6.88
CA ARG A 39 6.39 1.11 7.26
C ARG A 39 6.49 2.17 6.18
N ILE A 40 7.06 3.31 6.56
CA ILE A 40 7.60 4.31 5.63
C ILE A 40 9.13 4.13 5.61
N THR A 41 9.72 4.15 4.42
CA THR A 41 11.17 4.07 4.23
C THR A 41 11.62 5.07 3.18
N THR A 42 12.86 5.56 3.28
CA THR A 42 13.49 6.37 2.24
C THR A 42 14.28 5.46 1.29
N ARG A 43 14.15 5.66 -0.02
CA ARG A 43 14.88 4.96 -1.08
C ARG A 43 15.73 5.94 -1.89
N GLY A 44 17.01 5.62 -2.06
CA GLY A 44 17.94 6.47 -2.80
C GLY A 44 18.14 7.82 -2.10
N GLU A 45 18.28 8.89 -2.87
CA GLU A 45 18.65 10.18 -2.30
C GLU A 45 17.48 10.91 -1.62
N ASN A 46 16.22 10.72 -2.03
CA ASN A 46 15.07 11.50 -1.49
C ASN A 46 13.66 10.93 -1.80
N LEU A 47 13.51 9.63 -2.09
CA LEU A 47 12.18 9.06 -2.37
C LEU A 47 11.59 8.40 -1.13
N GLU A 48 10.54 8.99 -0.55
CA GLU A 48 9.75 8.34 0.50
C GLU A 48 8.84 7.27 -0.10
N GLN A 49 8.89 6.07 0.47
CA GLN A 49 8.16 4.90 0.03
C GLN A 49 7.31 4.36 1.19
N LEU A 50 6.00 4.27 0.95
CA LEU A 50 5.07 3.56 1.82
C LEU A 50 5.08 2.09 1.42
N GLU A 51 5.48 1.22 2.33
CA GLU A 51 5.47 -0.22 2.13
C GLU A 51 4.25 -0.84 2.80
N PHE A 52 3.62 -1.77 2.08
CA PHE A 52 2.50 -2.57 2.54
C PHE A 52 2.93 -4.03 2.62
N LYS A 53 2.44 -4.73 3.64
CA LYS A 53 2.54 -6.19 3.74
C LYS A 53 1.31 -6.82 3.12
N GLU A 54 1.53 -7.74 2.19
CA GLU A 54 0.51 -8.67 1.73
C GLU A 54 0.24 -9.73 2.80
N ARG A 55 -1.00 -10.25 2.82
CA ARG A 55 -1.31 -11.45 3.59
C ARG A 55 -0.81 -12.67 2.81
N PHE A 56 0.21 -13.33 3.34
CA PHE A 56 0.63 -14.64 2.86
C PHE A 56 -0.13 -15.73 3.63
N LEU A 57 -0.68 -16.71 2.92
CA LEU A 57 -1.00 -18.00 3.53
C LEU A 57 0.29 -18.82 3.55
N VAL A 58 0.71 -19.30 4.72
CA VAL A 58 1.79 -20.30 4.79
C VAL A 58 1.12 -21.68 4.80
N LEU A 59 1.14 -22.36 3.66
CA LEU A 59 0.83 -23.79 3.56
C LEU A 59 2.16 -24.52 3.35
N ASP A 60 2.47 -25.48 4.24
CA ASP A 60 3.63 -26.37 4.13
C ASP A 60 4.98 -25.68 3.83
N ASN A 61 5.27 -24.56 4.52
CA ASN A 61 6.49 -23.74 4.39
C ASN A 61 6.68 -23.03 3.04
N GLU A 62 5.70 -23.03 2.15
CA GLU A 62 5.73 -22.25 0.91
C GLU A 62 4.83 -21.00 1.04
N PRO A 63 5.35 -19.79 0.77
CA PRO A 63 4.55 -18.58 0.82
C PRO A 63 3.62 -18.52 -0.40
N LEU A 64 2.32 -18.69 -0.19
CA LEU A 64 1.32 -18.46 -1.23
C LEU A 64 0.82 -17.00 -1.12
N LEU A 65 1.04 -16.25 -2.20
CA LEU A 65 0.44 -14.94 -2.44
C LEU A 65 -1.07 -15.12 -2.58
N ILE A 66 -1.85 -14.59 -1.64
CA ILE A 66 -3.31 -14.53 -1.78
C ILE A 66 -3.64 -13.20 -2.44
N HIS A 67 -3.92 -13.22 -3.75
CA HIS A 67 -4.60 -12.12 -4.39
C HIS A 67 -6.06 -12.13 -3.90
N ALA A 68 -6.50 -11.05 -3.27
CA ALA A 68 -7.84 -10.95 -2.72
C ALA A 68 -8.88 -10.62 -3.80
N ASP A 69 -8.89 -11.39 -4.89
CA ASP A 69 -9.86 -11.33 -5.99
C ASP A 69 -10.68 -12.63 -6.06
N ASP A 70 -11.20 -13.08 -4.92
CA ASP A 70 -12.23 -14.12 -4.87
C ASP A 70 -13.22 -13.80 -3.72
N LYS A 71 -14.06 -12.79 -3.94
CA LYS A 71 -15.52 -12.79 -3.68
C LYS A 71 -16.17 -11.42 -3.90
#